data_AF-A0A1F9BI54-F1
#
_entry.id   AF-A0A1F9BI54-F1
#
_cell.length_a   1.000
_cell.length_b   1.000
_cell.length_c   1.000
_cell.angle_alpha   90.00
_cell.angle_beta   90.00
_cell.angle_gamma   90.00
#
_symmetry.space_group_name_H-M   'P 1'
#
loop_
_entity.id
_entity.type
_entity.pdbx_description
1 polymer ?
#
loop_
_entity_poly.entity_id
_entity_poly.type
_entity_poly.pdbx_seq_one_letter_code
_entity_poly.pdbx_strand_id
1 'polypeptide(L)'
;MSVEEVMKSHGFNLAASCAGKASFTKWIKYQGKRAYISVNDASGESFPTTLEEPVRVGIYDLRSGNEVAPFQEIGSLSAYLASLEE
;
A
#
# COMPACT_ATOMS: atom_id res chain seq x y z
N MET A 1 -17.06 -1.86 8.79
CA MET A 1 -15.61 -1.88 9.04
C MET A 1 -15.01 -0.60 8.54
N SER A 2 -14.07 -0.02 9.27
CA SER A 2 -13.25 1.09 8.80
C SER A 2 -12.25 0.60 7.74
N VAL A 3 -11.70 1.53 6.94
CA VAL A 3 -10.63 1.20 5.97
C VAL A 3 -9.44 0.55 6.69
N GLU A 4 -9.09 1.03 7.88
CA GLU A 4 -8.01 0.44 8.68
C GLU A 4 -8.29 -1.02 9.04
N GLU A 5 -9.51 -1.35 9.48
CA GLU A 5 -9.89 -2.72 9.82
C GLU A 5 -9.83 -3.65 8.61
N VAL A 6 -10.30 -3.17 7.44
CA VAL A 6 -10.21 -3.90 6.17
C VAL A 6 -8.74 -4.11 5.78
N MET A 7 -7.93 -3.06 5.77
CA MET A 7 -6.51 -3.17 5.44
C MET A 7 -5.77 -4.16 6.36
N LYS A 8 -6.10 -4.12 7.65
CA LYS A 8 -5.55 -5.05 8.64
C LYS A 8 -5.97 -6.49 8.38
N SER A 9 -7.21 -6.77 7.96
CA SER A 9 -7.64 -8.13 7.60
C SER A 9 -6.91 -8.68 6.38
N HIS A 10 -6.47 -7.81 5.46
CA HIS A 10 -5.60 -8.17 4.33
C HIS A 10 -4.10 -8.20 4.69
N GLY A 11 -3.74 -7.99 5.96
CA GLY A 11 -2.36 -8.08 6.46
C GLY A 11 -1.52 -6.82 6.27
N PHE A 12 -2.15 -5.67 6.02
CA PHE A 12 -1.46 -4.38 6.02
C PHE A 12 -1.37 -3.77 7.41
N ASN A 13 -0.32 -2.98 7.63
CA ASN A 13 -0.08 -2.20 8.85
C ASN A 13 -0.03 -0.71 8.53
N LEU A 14 -0.41 0.13 9.49
CA LEU A 14 -0.22 1.57 9.39
C LEU A 14 1.28 1.91 9.46
N ALA A 15 1.75 2.71 8.52
CA ALA A 15 3.08 3.30 8.55
C ALA A 15 2.97 4.80 8.31
N ALA A 16 3.45 5.58 9.28
CA ALA A 16 3.58 7.03 9.16
C ALA A 16 5.06 7.39 9.26
N SER A 17 5.54 8.21 8.32
CA SER A 17 6.90 8.73 8.30
C SER A 17 6.98 10.11 8.94
N CYS A 18 8.15 10.46 9.47
CA CYS A 18 8.40 11.81 10.02
C CYS A 18 8.30 12.94 8.98
N ALA A 19 8.26 12.61 7.68
CA ALA A 19 8.08 13.55 6.58
C ALA A 19 6.59 13.82 6.27
N GLY A 20 5.66 13.34 7.09
CA GLY A 20 4.22 13.55 6.91
C GLY A 20 3.55 12.57 5.95
N LYS A 21 4.29 11.62 5.36
CA LYS A 21 3.69 10.58 4.52
C LYS A 21 3.10 9.46 5.35
N ALA A 22 1.87 9.08 5.04
CA ALA A 22 1.14 8.00 5.70
C ALA A 22 0.69 6.96 4.67
N SER A 23 0.94 5.68 4.94
CA SER A 23 0.72 4.58 4.01
C SER A 23 0.38 3.29 4.72
N PHE A 24 -0.43 2.45 4.10
CA PHE A 24 -0.59 1.07 4.53
C PHE A 24 0.53 0.22 3.95
N THR A 25 1.17 -0.61 4.78
CA THR A 25 2.32 -1.43 4.36
C THR A 25 2.15 -2.90 4.65
N LYS A 26 2.57 -3.76 3.70
CA LYS A 26 2.54 -5.22 3.83
C LYS A 26 3.83 -5.82 3.32
N TRP A 27 4.44 -6.70 4.10
CA TRP A 27 5.69 -7.36 3.72
C TRP A 27 5.42 -8.45 2.68
N ILE A 28 6.30 -8.52 1.67
CA ILE A 28 6.23 -9.52 0.61
C ILE A 28 7.63 -10.01 0.23
N LYS A 29 7.67 -11.14 -0.49
CA LYS A 29 8.85 -11.55 -1.23
C LYS A 29 8.65 -11.17 -2.69
N TYR A 30 9.49 -10.26 -3.20
CA TYR A 30 9.40 -9.78 -4.58
C TYR A 30 10.72 -10.13 -5.30
N GLN A 31 10.63 -10.90 -6.38
CA GLN A 31 11.80 -11.34 -7.17
C GLN A 31 12.95 -11.92 -6.32
N GLY A 32 12.62 -12.73 -5.33
CA GLY A 32 13.62 -13.35 -4.44
C GLY A 32 14.13 -12.46 -3.30
N LYS A 33 13.78 -11.16 -3.27
CA LYS A 33 14.18 -10.19 -2.25
C LYS A 33 13.06 -9.91 -1.25
N ARG A 34 13.44 -9.40 -0.07
CA ARG A 34 12.49 -8.91 0.95
C ARG A 34 12.05 -7.50 0.55
N ALA A 35 10.76 -7.32 0.35
CA ALA A 35 10.17 -6.05 -0.05
C ALA A 35 8.93 -5.76 0.81
N TYR A 36 8.39 -4.56 0.66
CA TYR A 36 7.07 -4.23 1.17
C TYR A 36 6.27 -3.48 0.12
N ILE A 37 4.96 -3.69 0.15
CA ILE A 37 3.99 -2.91 -0.57
C ILE A 37 3.68 -1.66 0.26
N SER A 38 3.56 -0.51 -0.38
CA SER A 38 2.96 0.71 0.18
C SER A 38 1.66 1.01 -0.56
N VAL A 39 0.61 1.36 0.15
CA VAL A 39 -0.66 1.84 -0.40
C VAL A 39 -0.96 3.20 0.21
N ASN A 40 -1.15 4.19 -0.65
CA ASN A 40 -1.50 5.57 -0.32
C ASN A 40 -2.78 5.97 -1.04
N ASP A 41 -3.36 7.10 -0.66
CA ASP A 41 -4.32 7.81 -1.49
C ASP A 41 -3.71 8.24 -2.83
N ALA A 42 -4.53 8.79 -3.72
CA ALA A 42 -4.06 9.24 -5.03
C ALA A 42 -2.99 10.34 -4.97
N SER A 43 -2.90 11.11 -3.88
CA SER A 43 -1.82 12.10 -3.70
C SER A 43 -0.45 11.43 -3.44
N GLY A 44 -0.45 10.23 -2.86
CA GLY A 44 0.76 9.54 -2.44
C GLY A 44 1.30 10.02 -1.09
N GLU A 45 0.53 10.80 -0.35
CA GLU A 45 0.94 11.40 0.93
C GLU A 45 0.12 10.90 2.11
N SER A 46 -1.12 10.49 1.90
CA SER A 46 -2.05 10.15 2.98
C SER A 46 -2.61 8.74 2.85
N PHE A 47 -3.37 8.33 3.86
CA PHE A 47 -4.19 7.12 3.77
C PHE A 47 -5.44 7.39 2.91
N PRO A 48 -5.89 6.41 2.11
CA PRO A 48 -7.25 6.44 1.59
C PRO A 48 -8.26 6.40 2.74
N THR A 49 -9.34 7.15 2.62
CA THR A 49 -10.40 7.27 3.63
C THR A 49 -11.60 6.37 3.33
N THR A 50 -11.77 5.94 2.08
CA THR A 50 -12.83 5.01 1.66
C THR A 50 -12.31 3.91 0.73
N LEU A 51 -13.10 2.87 0.52
CA LEU A 51 -12.76 1.77 -0.40
C LEU A 51 -12.88 2.15 -1.88
N GLU A 52 -13.64 3.21 -2.19
CA GLU A 52 -13.92 3.64 -3.56
C GLU A 52 -12.90 4.68 -4.06
N GLU A 53 -12.03 5.17 -3.18
CA GLU A 53 -11.01 6.14 -3.55
C GLU A 53 -9.89 5.50 -4.37
N PRO A 54 -9.39 6.20 -5.41
CA PRO A 54 -8.21 5.77 -6.13
C PRO A 54 -7.00 5.75 -5.21
N VAL A 55 -6.14 4.76 -5.43
CA VAL A 55 -4.95 4.52 -4.61
C VAL A 55 -3.70 4.41 -5.45
N ARG A 56 -2.59 4.80 -4.84
CA ARG A 56 -1.25 4.60 -5.39
C ARG A 56 -0.57 3.46 -4.66
N VAL A 57 -0.16 2.45 -5.41
CA VAL A 57 0.48 1.24 -4.89
C VAL A 57 1.93 1.17 -5.37
N GLY A 58 2.88 1.10 -4.44
CA GLY A 58 4.30 0.95 -4.74
C GLY A 58 4.90 -0.29 -4.09
N ILE A 59 6.00 -0.80 -4.67
CA ILE A 59 6.79 -1.87 -4.08
C ILE A 59 8.20 -1.35 -3.80
N TYR A 60 8.65 -1.53 -2.57
CA TYR A 60 9.93 -1.00 -2.10
C TYR A 60 10.77 -2.13 -1.51
N ASP A 61 12.08 -2.09 -1.75
CA ASP A 61 13.03 -2.99 -1.11
C ASP A 61 13.10 -2.70 0.39
N LEU A 62 12.97 -3.74 1.22
CA LEU A 62 12.88 -3.57 2.67
C LEU A 62 14.18 -3.05 3.30
N ARG A 63 15.33 -3.32 2.68
CA ARG A 63 16.64 -2.95 3.25
C ARG A 63 17.04 -1.54 2.88
N SER A 64 16.83 -1.17 1.62
CA SER A 64 17.26 0.12 1.06
C SER A 64 16.15 1.18 1.07
N GLY A 65 14.88 0.77 1.15
CA GLY A 65 13.73 1.68 1.00
C GLY A 65 13.53 2.18 -0.43
N ASN A 66 14.31 1.69 -1.40
CA ASN A 66 14.20 2.10 -2.79
C ASN A 66 13.02 1.43 -3.47
N GLU A 67 12.36 2.16 -4.36
CA GLU A 67 11.36 1.62 -5.26
C GLU A 67 11.99 0.54 -6.15
N VAL A 68 11.35 -0.62 -6.23
CA VAL A 68 11.82 -1.76 -7.05
C VAL A 68 10.95 -2.01 -8.27
N ALA A 69 9.78 -1.36 -8.34
CA ALA A 69 8.88 -1.38 -9.48
C ALA A 69 8.11 -0.06 -9.54
N PRO A 70 7.81 0.47 -10.75
CA PRO A 70 6.97 1.65 -10.92
C PRO A 70 5.69 1.55 -10.09
N PHE A 71 5.35 2.62 -9.40
CA PHE A 71 4.06 2.71 -8.73
C PHE A 71 2.90 2.53 -9.73
N GLN A 72 1.84 1.90 -9.26
CA GLN A 72 0.61 1.69 -10.00
C GLN A 72 -0.49 2.57 -9.42
N GLU A 73 -1.25 3.21 -10.30
CA GLU A 73 -2.48 3.91 -9.94
C GLU A 73 -3.64 2.96 -10.18
N ILE A 74 -4.42 2.70 -9.13
CA ILE A 74 -5.56 1.79 -9.17
C ILE A 74 -6.81 2.61 -8.87
N GLY A 75 -7.85 2.41 -9.68
CA GLY A 75 -9.06 3.23 -9.64
C GLY A 75 -9.84 3.18 -8.34
N SER A 76 -9.66 2.13 -7.53
CA SER A 76 -10.20 2.06 -6.17
C SER A 76 -9.35 1.16 -5.27
N LEU A 77 -9.40 1.40 -3.96
CA LEU A 77 -8.81 0.50 -2.96
C LEU A 77 -9.47 -0.89 -3.00
N SER A 78 -10.80 -0.96 -3.17
CA SER A 78 -11.52 -2.23 -3.29
C SER A 78 -11.03 -3.09 -4.45
N ALA A 79 -10.80 -2.49 -5.62
CA ALA A 79 -10.27 -3.20 -6.79
C ALA A 79 -8.87 -3.74 -6.54
N TYR A 80 -8.02 -2.95 -5.88
CA TYR A 80 -6.69 -3.42 -5.48
C TYR A 80 -6.77 -4.62 -4.53
N LEU A 81 -7.59 -4.54 -3.49
CA LEU A 81 -7.72 -5.63 -2.52
C LEU A 81 -8.25 -6.92 -3.15
N ALA A 82 -9.21 -6.82 -4.08
CA ALA A 82 -9.70 -7.97 -4.84
C ALA A 82 -8.57 -8.64 -5.65
N SER A 83 -7.69 -7.86 -6.28
CA SER A 83 -6.56 -8.39 -7.04
C SER A 83 -5.50 -9.13 -6.22
N LEU A 84 -5.54 -9.02 -4.88
CA LEU A 84 -4.64 -9.76 -3.98
C LEU A 84 -5.18 -11.14 -3.59
N GLU A 85 -6.46 -11.41 -3.84
CA GLU A 85 -7.13 -12.68 -3.49
C GLU A 85 -7.15 -13.68 -4.66
N GLU A 86 -6.82 -13.24 -5.87
CA GLU A 86 -6.65 -14.04 -7.09
C GLU A 86 -5.22 -14.61 -7.22
#